data_AF-A0A0A9FHK9-F1
#
_entry.id   AF-A0A0A9FHK9-F1
#
_cell.length_a   1.000
_cell.length_b   1.000
_cell.length_c   1.000
_cell.angle_alpha   90.00
_cell.angle_beta   90.00
_cell.angle_gamma   90.00
#
_symmetry.space_group_name_H-M   'P 1'
#
loop_
_entity.id
_entity.type
_entity.pdbx_description
1 polymer ?
#
loop_
_entity_poly.entity_id
_entity_poly.type
_entity_poly.pdbx_seq_one_letter_code
_entity_poly.pdbx_strand_id
1 'polypeptide(L)' 'MVEMIVGRQLFGPPELERLLRSYLSLNAPRHHPVILQAFSDIWVVLHGG' A
#
# COMPACT_ATOMS: atom_id res chain seq x y z
N MET A 1 -7.91 -4.38 0.89
CA MET A 1 -6.91 -3.46 0.29
C MET A 1 -6.40 -3.98 -1.05
N VAL A 2 -5.97 -5.25 -1.11
CA VAL A 2 -5.53 -5.92 -2.36
C VAL A 2 -6.57 -5.87 -3.48
N GLU A 3 -7.85 -6.19 -3.19
CA GLU A 3 -8.93 -6.13 -4.18
C GLU A 3 -9.12 -4.74 -4.82
N MET A 4 -8.94 -3.66 -4.03
CA MET A 4 -9.04 -2.28 -4.51
C MET A 4 -7.85 -1.90 -5.41
N ILE A 5 -6.65 -2.38 -5.08
CA ILE A 5 -5.42 -2.14 -5.84
C ILE A 5 -5.49 -2.84 -7.19
N VAL A 6 -5.92 -4.11 -7.20
CA VAL A 6 -6.11 -4.90 -8.43
C VAL A 6 -7.25 -4.34 -9.28
N GLY A 7 -8.40 -4.02 -8.66
CA GLY A 7 -9.57 -3.50 -9.37
C GLY A 7 -9.37 -2.10 -9.98
N ARG A 8 -8.44 -1.30 -9.45
CA ARG A 8 -8.08 0.03 -9.98
C ARG A 8 -6.79 0.05 -10.80
N GLN A 9 -6.18 -1.12 -11.04
CA GLN A 9 -4.91 -1.29 -11.74
C GLN A 9 -3.76 -0.42 -11.19
N LEU A 10 -3.69 -0.27 -9.85
CA LEU A 10 -2.68 0.54 -9.17
C LEU A 10 -1.41 -0.28 -8.92
N PHE A 11 -0.74 -0.69 -9.99
CA PHE A 11 0.42 -1.60 -9.92
C PHE A 11 1.77 -0.87 -10.01
N GLY A 12 1.77 0.42 -10.31
CA GLY A 12 2.98 1.19 -10.45
C GLY A 12 3.54 1.65 -9.09
N PRO A 13 4.87 1.82 -8.98
CA PRO A 13 5.51 2.43 -7.82
C PRO A 13 4.90 3.78 -7.40
N PRO A 14 4.62 4.74 -8.30
CA PRO A 14 4.09 6.04 -7.90
C PRO A 14 2.64 5.95 -7.39
N GLU A 15 1.84 5.03 -7.90
CA GLU A 15 0.46 4.79 -7.45
C GLU A 15 0.44 4.21 -6.03
N LEU A 16 1.27 3.20 -5.77
CA LEU A 16 1.35 2.55 -4.48
C LEU A 16 1.91 3.51 -3.41
N GLU A 17 2.92 4.31 -3.76
CA GLU A 17 3.49 5.32 -2.88
C GLU A 17 2.47 6.44 -2.54
N ARG A 18 1.68 6.88 -3.53
CA ARG A 18 0.62 7.87 -3.29
C ARG A 18 -0.46 7.32 -2.37
N LEU A 19 -0.84 6.04 -2.55
CA LEU A 19 -1.82 5.38 -1.69
C LEU A 19 -1.29 5.21 -0.26
N LEU A 20 -0.01 4.83 -0.10
CA LEU A 20 0.64 4.73 1.21
C LEU A 20 0.59 6.08 1.94
N ARG A 21 0.96 7.18 1.26
CA ARG A 21 0.87 8.53 1.83
C ARG A 21 -0.55 8.87 2.30
N SER A 22 -1.57 8.55 1.51
CA SER A 22 -2.97 8.76 1.91
C SER A 22 -3.33 7.98 3.17
N TYR A 23 -2.95 6.70 3.26
CA TYR A 23 -3.22 5.89 4.45
C TYR A 23 -2.50 6.41 5.69
N LEU A 24 -1.23 6.83 5.58
CA LEU A 24 -0.49 7.41 6.70
C LEU A 24 -1.11 8.73 7.17
N SER A 25 -1.59 9.57 6.25
CA SER A 25 -2.24 10.85 6.57
C SER A 25 -3.61 10.68 7.21
N LEU A 26 -4.35 9.64 6.85
CA LEU A 26 -5.73 9.41 7.31
C LEU A 26 -5.81 8.61 8.61
N ASN A 27 -4.72 7.98 9.04
CA ASN A 27 -4.70 7.11 10.21
C ASN A 27 -3.74 7.60 11.30
N ALA A 28 -4.13 7.44 12.57
CA ALA A 28 -3.28 7.79 13.69
C ALA A 28 -1.95 7.01 13.68
N PRO A 29 -0.83 7.59 14.19
CA PRO A 29 0.49 6.97 14.13
C PRO A 29 0.59 5.55 14.68
N ARG A 30 -0.25 5.18 15.65
CA ARG A 30 -0.33 3.81 16.18
C ARG A 30 -0.67 2.75 15.13
N HIS A 31 -1.29 3.14 14.01
CA HIS A 31 -1.63 2.24 12.90
C HIS A 31 -0.54 2.21 11.81
N HIS A 32 0.43 3.13 11.84
CA HIS A 32 1.46 3.20 10.81
C HIS A 32 2.30 1.93 10.66
N PRO A 33 2.70 1.22 11.75
CA PRO A 33 3.47 -0.02 11.60
C PRO A 33 2.75 -1.10 10.80
N VAL A 34 1.46 -1.33 11.07
CA VAL A 34 0.66 -2.33 10.34
C VAL A 34 0.36 -1.89 8.91
N ILE A 35 0.21 -0.59 8.66
CA ILE A 35 0.06 -0.03 7.31
C ILE A 35 1.33 -0.28 6.50
N LEU A 36 2.51 0.08 7.05
CA LEU A 36 3.79 -0.13 6.38
C LEU A 36 4.02 -1.60 6.05
N GLN A 37 3.78 -2.50 7.01
CA GLN A 37 3.91 -3.94 6.78
C GLN A 37 3.02 -4.41 5.62
N ALA A 38 1.75 -4.04 5.63
CA ALA A 38 0.81 -4.45 4.57
C ALA A 38 1.25 -3.95 3.18
N PHE A 39 1.76 -2.71 3.09
CA PHE A 39 2.26 -2.18 1.82
C PHE A 39 3.57 -2.86 1.36
N SER A 40 4.46 -3.21 2.29
CA SER A 40 5.67 -4.01 2.00
C SER A 40 5.31 -5.40 1.50
N ASP A 41 4.35 -6.08 2.12
CA ASP A 41 3.90 -7.40 1.68
C ASP A 41 3.31 -7.33 0.25
N ILE A 42 2.50 -6.31 -0.04
CA ILE A 42 1.95 -6.07 -1.37
C ILE A 42 3.05 -5.82 -2.40
N TRP A 43 4.08 -5.04 -2.06
CA TRP A 43 5.22 -4.79 -2.94
C TRP A 43 5.97 -6.08 -3.27
N VAL A 44 6.20 -6.94 -2.28
CA VAL A 44 6.81 -8.27 -2.49
C VAL A 44 5.91 -9.15 -3.35
N VAL A 45 4.59 -9.12 -3.20
CA VAL A 45 3.70 -9.91 -4.07
C VAL A 45 3.70 -9.42 -5.52
N LEU A 46 3.80 -8.10 -5.74
CA LEU A 46 3.76 -7.49 -7.07
C LEU A 46 5.11 -7.55 -7.81
N HIS A 47 6.23 -7.55 -7.07
CA HIS A 47 7.59 -7.40 -7.64
C HIS A 47 8.60 -8.43 -7.12
N GLY A 48 8.28 -9.16 -6.06
CA GLY A 48 9.05 -10.26 -5.49
C GLY A 48 8.57 -11.59 -6.03
N GLY A 49 8.81 -11.77 -7.34
CA GLY A 49 8.59 -12.97 -8.13
C GLY A 49 9.25 -12.79 -9.49
#